data_AF-A0A952LXH2-F1
#
_entry.id   AF-A0A952LXH2-F1
#
_cell.length_a   1.000
_cell.length_b   1.000
_cell.length_c   1.000
_cell.angle_alpha   90.00
_cell.angle_beta   90.00
_cell.angle_gamma   90.00
#
_symmetry.space_group_name_H-M   'P 1'
#
loop_
_entity.id
_entity.type
_entity.pdbx_description
1 polymer ?
#
loop_
_entity_poly.entity_id
_entity_poly.type
_entity_poly.pdbx_seq_one_letter_code
_entity_poly.pdbx_strand_id
1 'polypeptide(L)'
;MHIEPTHKNKRFYDQEPTLSRAVNVMLMFPKEIQQIIVEGMIDLADQEYRASEILNNVRTLGRDKVLALYKSKQKKRDFDNDPMTHKLMNYMMILSDENRILMSNHILELVESVQEYLVTCKNYHENPDAEQIQGLTNTYVADGKEAANQVMSGIKKAFMEKVAGQPAAPPVKTPTSDPKGLNKKAQPLQAPTSKGERIVADPTGAKGGDMRIKGDP
;
A
#
# COMPACT_ATOMS: atom_id res chain seq x y z
N MET A 1 22.71 24.22 -22.47
CA MET A 1 22.22 23.01 -23.16
C MET A 1 21.22 22.33 -22.25
N HIS A 2 19.93 22.43 -22.55
CA HIS A 2 18.92 21.60 -21.91
C HIS A 2 19.14 20.16 -22.38
N ILE A 3 19.50 19.28 -21.45
CA ILE A 3 19.52 17.85 -21.70
C ILE A 3 18.07 17.42 -21.52
N GLU A 4 17.34 17.27 -22.63
CA GLU A 4 16.05 16.57 -22.59
C GLU A 4 16.30 15.15 -22.08
N PRO A 5 15.55 14.67 -21.09
CA PRO A 5 15.69 13.30 -20.62
C PRO A 5 15.22 12.37 -21.75
N THR A 6 16.20 11.71 -22.38
CA THR A 6 15.98 10.68 -23.39
C THR A 6 14.95 9.66 -22.91
N HIS A 7 13.94 9.38 -23.74
CA HIS A 7 12.84 8.42 -23.55
C HIS A 7 13.25 6.95 -23.27
N LYS A 8 14.50 6.67 -22.89
CA LYS A 8 15.11 5.33 -22.94
C LYS A 8 14.77 4.38 -21.78
N ASN A 9 13.98 4.76 -20.78
CA ASN A 9 13.63 3.87 -19.66
C ASN A 9 12.21 4.08 -19.08
N LYS A 10 11.25 4.60 -19.86
CA LYS A 10 9.86 4.67 -19.38
C LYS A 10 9.23 3.28 -19.43
N ARG A 11 8.72 2.79 -18.29
CA ARG A 11 8.02 1.49 -18.21
C ARG A 11 6.79 1.52 -19.10
N PHE A 12 6.24 0.37 -19.48
CA PHE A 12 5.05 0.32 -20.34
C PHE A 12 3.90 1.16 -19.77
N TYR A 13 3.77 1.19 -18.45
CA TYR A 13 2.75 1.98 -17.77
C TYR A 13 3.15 3.43 -17.47
N ASP A 14 4.42 3.79 -17.56
CA ASP A 14 4.86 5.19 -17.45
C ASP A 14 4.63 5.99 -18.74
N GLN A 15 4.28 5.29 -19.82
CA GLN A 15 3.95 5.89 -21.11
C GLN A 15 2.52 6.43 -21.11
N GLU A 16 1.64 5.87 -20.27
CA GLU A 16 0.23 6.24 -20.15
C GLU A 16 -0.06 6.89 -18.78
N PRO A 17 -0.40 8.19 -18.72
CA PRO A 17 -0.56 8.90 -17.45
C PRO A 17 -1.57 8.27 -16.48
N THR A 18 -2.73 7.87 -16.98
CA THR A 18 -3.81 7.26 -16.16
C THR A 18 -3.36 5.95 -15.55
N LEU A 19 -2.67 5.13 -16.33
CA LEU A 19 -2.16 3.85 -15.88
C LEU A 19 -1.01 4.01 -14.89
N SER A 20 -0.08 4.95 -15.15
CA SER A 20 0.98 5.29 -14.20
C SER A 20 0.39 5.70 -12.86
N ARG A 21 -0.65 6.56 -12.87
CA ARG A 21 -1.37 6.96 -11.66
C ARG A 21 -2.02 5.76 -10.97
N ALA A 22 -2.77 4.93 -11.69
CA ALA A 22 -3.46 3.77 -11.14
C ALA A 22 -2.49 2.83 -10.40
N VAL A 23 -1.38 2.48 -11.06
CA VAL A 23 -0.34 1.61 -10.47
C VAL A 23 0.30 2.29 -9.26
N ASN A 24 0.69 3.56 -9.37
CA ASN A 24 1.38 4.23 -8.27
C ASN A 24 0.50 4.37 -7.02
N VAL A 25 -0.77 4.73 -7.16
CA VAL A 25 -1.67 4.88 -6.00
C VAL A 25 -1.97 3.52 -5.37
N MET A 26 -2.19 2.48 -6.17
CA MET A 26 -2.34 1.10 -5.67
C MET A 26 -1.12 0.65 -4.84
N LEU A 27 0.09 1.00 -5.28
CA LEU A 27 1.34 0.64 -4.58
C LEU A 27 1.60 1.46 -3.30
N MET A 28 0.83 2.53 -3.03
CA MET A 28 0.97 3.32 -1.79
C MET A 28 0.25 2.71 -0.59
N PHE A 29 -0.62 1.73 -0.81
CA PHE A 29 -1.31 1.05 0.29
C PHE A 29 -0.37 0.12 1.07
N PRO A 30 -0.67 -0.14 2.36
CA PRO A 30 -0.06 -1.23 3.11
C PRO A 30 -0.16 -2.55 2.34
N LYS A 31 0.83 -3.44 2.50
CA LYS A 31 0.95 -4.67 1.69
C LYS A 31 -0.29 -5.56 1.72
N GLU A 32 -0.93 -5.68 2.87
CA GLU A 32 -2.16 -6.45 3.03
C GLU A 32 -3.30 -5.89 2.17
N ILE A 33 -3.56 -4.59 2.25
CA ILE A 33 -4.59 -3.92 1.44
C ILE A 33 -4.22 -3.95 -0.05
N GLN A 34 -2.93 -3.77 -0.36
CA GLN A 34 -2.42 -3.88 -1.72
C GLN A 34 -2.75 -5.26 -2.32
N GLN A 35 -2.55 -6.35 -1.57
CA GLN A 35 -2.85 -7.70 -2.03
C GLN A 35 -4.34 -7.89 -2.33
N ILE A 36 -5.22 -7.43 -1.44
CA ILE A 36 -6.68 -7.50 -1.63
C ILE A 36 -7.09 -6.80 -2.94
N ILE A 37 -6.61 -5.57 -3.15
CA ILE A 37 -6.90 -4.81 -4.38
C ILE A 37 -6.36 -5.54 -5.61
N VAL A 38 -5.11 -6.01 -5.55
CA VAL A 38 -4.46 -6.69 -6.68
C VAL A 38 -5.18 -7.98 -7.05
N GLU A 39 -5.60 -8.78 -6.07
CA GLU A 39 -6.35 -10.01 -6.29
C GLU A 39 -7.69 -9.72 -6.96
N GLY A 40 -8.46 -8.75 -6.45
CA GLY A 40 -9.71 -8.34 -7.09
C GLY A 40 -9.52 -7.86 -8.53
N MET A 41 -8.44 -7.12 -8.81
CA MET A 41 -8.13 -6.68 -10.17
C MET A 41 -7.66 -7.83 -11.08
N ILE A 42 -6.96 -8.84 -10.56
CA ILE A 42 -6.64 -10.04 -11.33
C ILE A 42 -7.93 -10.76 -11.74
N ASP A 43 -8.85 -10.92 -10.80
CA ASP A 43 -10.13 -11.57 -11.04
C ASP A 43 -10.97 -10.81 -12.06
N LEU A 44 -11.06 -9.48 -11.93
CA LEU A 44 -11.74 -8.63 -12.90
C LEU A 44 -11.12 -8.75 -14.31
N ALA A 45 -9.79 -8.72 -14.40
CA ALA A 45 -9.10 -8.88 -15.68
C ALA A 45 -9.35 -10.25 -16.33
N ASP A 46 -9.50 -11.29 -15.52
CA ASP A 46 -9.84 -12.63 -15.99
C ASP A 46 -11.31 -12.72 -16.41
N GLN A 47 -12.24 -12.11 -15.66
CA GLN A 47 -13.68 -12.13 -15.95
C GLN A 47 -14.03 -11.31 -17.21
N GLU A 48 -13.54 -10.07 -17.32
CA GLU A 48 -13.93 -9.16 -18.40
C GLU A 48 -13.11 -9.35 -19.68
N TYR A 49 -11.82 -9.66 -19.54
CA TYR A 49 -10.88 -9.65 -20.67
C TYR A 49 -10.20 -10.99 -20.94
N ARG A 50 -10.50 -12.04 -20.16
CA ARG A 50 -9.90 -13.38 -20.30
C ARG A 50 -8.37 -13.34 -20.29
N ALA A 51 -7.79 -12.49 -19.44
CA ALA A 51 -6.36 -12.18 -19.45
C ALA A 51 -5.49 -13.45 -19.29
N SER A 52 -5.88 -14.39 -18.43
CA SER A 52 -5.23 -15.70 -18.27
C SER A 52 -5.15 -16.49 -19.58
N GLU A 53 -6.23 -16.54 -20.35
CA GLU A 53 -6.26 -17.27 -21.62
C GLU A 53 -5.36 -16.61 -22.66
N ILE A 54 -5.40 -15.28 -22.75
CA ILE A 54 -4.51 -14.52 -23.62
C ILE A 54 -3.04 -14.78 -23.24
N LEU A 55 -2.74 -14.79 -21.94
CA LEU A 55 -1.40 -15.06 -21.43
C LEU A 55 -0.96 -16.50 -21.72
N ASN A 56 -1.88 -17.46 -21.68
CA ASN A 56 -1.60 -18.87 -22.00
C ASN A 56 -1.44 -19.11 -23.50
N ASN A 57 -1.99 -18.23 -24.34
CA ASN A 57 -1.84 -18.28 -25.80
C ASN A 57 -0.92 -17.18 -26.33
N VAL A 58 0.31 -17.10 -25.80
CA VAL A 58 1.30 -16.07 -26.17
C VAL A 58 1.62 -15.94 -27.66
N ARG A 59 1.26 -16.92 -28.50
CA ARG A 59 1.48 -16.87 -29.95
C ARG A 59 0.61 -15.82 -30.66
N THR A 60 -0.53 -15.46 -30.06
CA THR A 60 -1.40 -14.39 -30.57
C THR A 60 -0.92 -13.00 -30.13
N LEU A 61 -0.02 -12.94 -29.15
CA LEU A 61 0.61 -11.71 -28.70
C LEU A 61 1.73 -11.35 -29.68
N GLY A 62 1.65 -10.16 -30.26
CA GLY A 62 2.72 -9.63 -31.12
C GLY A 62 4.09 -9.71 -30.45
N ARG A 63 5.15 -9.78 -31.26
CA ARG A 63 6.55 -10.03 -30.83
C ARG A 63 7.00 -9.16 -29.66
N ASP A 64 6.59 -7.90 -29.63
CA ASP A 64 7.00 -6.93 -28.61
C ASP A 64 6.47 -7.29 -27.22
N LYS A 65 5.21 -7.73 -27.13
CA LYS A 65 4.58 -8.16 -25.85
C LYS A 65 5.22 -9.44 -25.32
N VAL A 66 5.50 -10.40 -26.21
CA VAL A 66 6.19 -11.65 -25.83
C VAL A 66 7.59 -11.35 -25.28
N LEU A 67 8.35 -10.48 -25.94
CA LEU A 67 9.67 -10.07 -25.46
C LEU A 67 9.58 -9.31 -24.12
N ALA A 68 8.56 -8.48 -23.93
CA ALA A 68 8.35 -7.75 -22.68
C ALA A 68 7.99 -8.70 -21.52
N LEU A 69 7.14 -9.70 -21.74
CA LEU A 69 6.85 -10.78 -20.78
C LEU A 69 8.09 -11.60 -20.42
N TYR A 70 8.93 -11.93 -21.40
CA TYR A 70 10.18 -12.63 -21.13
C TYR A 70 11.12 -11.81 -20.25
N LYS A 71 11.22 -10.49 -20.52
CA LYS A 71 12.03 -9.57 -19.71
C LYS A 71 11.45 -9.35 -18.31
N SER A 72 10.12 -9.36 -18.16
CA SER A 72 9.48 -9.15 -16.84
C SER A 72 9.82 -10.28 -15.86
N LYS A 73 10.01 -11.51 -16.33
CA LYS A 73 10.45 -12.66 -15.52
C LYS A 73 11.84 -12.51 -14.88
N GLN A 74 12.65 -11.54 -15.31
CA GLN A 74 13.97 -11.28 -14.74
C GLN A 74 13.95 -10.52 -13.39
N LYS A 75 12.75 -10.30 -12.81
CA LYS A 75 12.48 -9.76 -11.45
C LYS A 75 13.47 -8.67 -11.00
N LYS A 76 13.34 -7.47 -11.55
CA LYS A 76 14.25 -6.35 -11.25
C LYS A 76 13.63 -5.27 -10.35
N ARG A 77 12.35 -5.39 -10.02
CA ARG A 77 11.56 -4.32 -9.36
C ARG A 77 11.08 -4.77 -7.99
N ASP A 78 10.89 -3.83 -7.07
CA ASP A 78 10.44 -4.14 -5.71
C ASP A 78 9.08 -4.87 -5.67
N PHE A 79 8.18 -4.53 -6.60
CA PHE A 79 6.90 -5.22 -6.76
C PHE A 79 6.96 -6.48 -7.63
N ASP A 80 8.07 -6.75 -8.34
CA ASP A 80 8.26 -8.05 -9.02
C ASP A 80 8.50 -9.19 -8.02
N ASN A 81 8.85 -8.85 -6.79
CA ASN A 81 8.99 -9.81 -5.70
C ASN A 81 7.63 -10.28 -5.18
N ASP A 82 6.56 -9.51 -5.40
CA ASP A 82 5.19 -9.92 -5.09
C ASP A 82 4.56 -10.64 -6.30
N PRO A 83 4.27 -11.95 -6.20
CA PRO A 83 3.76 -12.72 -7.33
C PRO A 83 2.43 -12.20 -7.87
N MET A 84 1.54 -11.72 -6.99
CA MET A 84 0.22 -11.22 -7.38
C MET A 84 0.34 -9.91 -8.15
N THR A 85 1.07 -8.93 -7.61
CA THR A 85 1.28 -7.66 -8.32
C THR A 85 1.97 -7.91 -9.65
N HIS A 86 2.97 -8.79 -9.69
CA HIS A 86 3.63 -9.16 -10.94
C HIS A 86 2.65 -9.78 -11.97
N LYS A 87 1.74 -10.66 -11.52
CA LYS A 87 0.69 -11.25 -12.36
C LYS A 87 -0.24 -10.18 -12.94
N LEU A 88 -0.76 -9.27 -12.10
CA LEU A 88 -1.59 -8.15 -12.55
C LEU A 88 -0.87 -7.28 -13.59
N MET A 89 0.41 -6.95 -13.35
CA MET A 89 1.19 -6.16 -14.29
C MET A 89 1.40 -6.86 -15.63
N ASN A 90 1.58 -8.19 -15.63
CA ASN A 90 1.64 -8.96 -16.86
C ASN A 90 0.28 -8.97 -17.59
N TYR A 91 -0.84 -9.11 -16.86
CA TYR A 91 -2.17 -8.99 -17.44
C TYR A 91 -2.37 -7.63 -18.11
N MET A 92 -2.11 -6.54 -17.39
CA MET A 92 -2.20 -5.17 -17.93
C MET A 92 -1.36 -4.96 -19.20
N MET A 93 -0.18 -5.57 -19.26
CA MET A 93 0.71 -5.48 -20.42
C MET A 93 0.17 -6.21 -21.65
N ILE A 94 -0.51 -7.34 -21.49
CA ILE A 94 -1.03 -8.13 -22.61
C ILE A 94 -2.36 -7.60 -23.16
N LEU A 95 -3.13 -6.86 -22.36
CA LEU A 95 -4.36 -6.21 -22.80
C LEU A 95 -4.13 -5.25 -23.99
N SER A 96 -5.18 -5.01 -24.77
CA SER A 96 -5.23 -3.91 -25.74
C SER A 96 -5.08 -2.57 -25.02
N ASP A 97 -4.68 -1.51 -25.73
CA ASP A 97 -4.50 -0.21 -25.09
C ASP A 97 -5.83 0.35 -24.55
N GLU A 98 -6.94 0.11 -25.25
CA GLU A 98 -8.30 0.43 -24.78
C GLU A 98 -8.64 -0.30 -23.47
N ASN A 99 -8.50 -1.62 -23.43
CA ASN A 99 -8.81 -2.40 -22.22
C ASN A 99 -7.87 -2.06 -21.07
N ARG A 100 -6.62 -1.68 -21.37
CA ARG A 100 -5.67 -1.21 -20.36
C ARG A 100 -6.10 0.11 -19.73
N ILE A 101 -6.70 1.02 -20.51
CA ILE A 101 -7.28 2.27 -20.00
C ILE A 101 -8.49 1.96 -19.13
N LEU A 102 -9.43 1.12 -19.60
CA LEU A 102 -10.59 0.70 -18.82
C LEU A 102 -10.17 0.07 -17.50
N MET A 103 -9.22 -0.85 -17.54
CA MET A 103 -8.70 -1.51 -16.36
C MET A 103 -7.96 -0.55 -15.41
N SER A 104 -7.28 0.48 -15.93
CA SER A 104 -6.69 1.52 -15.09
C SER A 104 -7.75 2.37 -14.37
N ASN A 105 -8.91 2.59 -14.99
CA ASN A 105 -10.03 3.27 -14.35
C ASN A 105 -10.62 2.39 -13.25
N HIS A 106 -10.80 1.08 -13.48
CA HIS A 106 -11.25 0.15 -12.44
C HIS A 106 -10.34 0.15 -11.21
N ILE A 107 -9.01 0.14 -11.41
CA ILE A 107 -8.05 0.26 -10.31
C ILE A 107 -8.26 1.56 -9.53
N LEU A 108 -8.40 2.69 -10.23
CA LEU A 108 -8.58 4.00 -9.59
C LEU A 108 -9.89 4.09 -8.80
N GLU A 109 -10.98 3.56 -9.35
CA GLU A 109 -12.28 3.56 -8.69
C GLU A 109 -12.30 2.67 -7.45
N LEU A 110 -11.75 1.46 -7.53
CA LEU A 110 -11.67 0.58 -6.37
C LEU A 110 -10.79 1.19 -5.28
N VAL A 111 -9.64 1.76 -5.66
CA VAL A 111 -8.75 2.47 -4.74
C VAL A 111 -9.46 3.65 -4.07
N GLU A 112 -10.29 4.40 -4.80
CA GLU A 112 -11.10 5.48 -4.25
C GLU A 112 -12.07 4.95 -3.19
N SER A 113 -12.80 3.85 -3.48
CA SER A 113 -13.71 3.22 -2.52
C SER A 113 -13.00 2.71 -1.27
N VAL A 114 -11.83 2.07 -1.42
CA VAL A 114 -11.03 1.60 -0.28
C VAL A 114 -10.50 2.79 0.54
N GLN A 115 -10.04 3.86 -0.12
CA GLN A 115 -9.58 5.06 0.58
C GLN A 115 -10.72 5.74 1.34
N GLU A 116 -11.93 5.80 0.76
CA GLU A 116 -13.13 6.30 1.42
C GLU A 116 -13.47 5.47 2.67
N TYR A 117 -13.35 4.15 2.60
CA TYR A 117 -13.51 3.25 3.75
C TYR A 117 -12.49 3.58 4.85
N LEU A 118 -11.20 3.70 4.53
CA LEU A 118 -10.17 4.02 5.52
C LEU A 118 -10.40 5.40 6.18
N VAL A 119 -10.82 6.40 5.41
CA VAL A 119 -11.20 7.71 5.92
C VAL A 119 -12.42 7.61 6.83
N THR A 120 -13.41 6.78 6.46
CA THR A 120 -14.60 6.51 7.28
C THR A 120 -14.20 5.88 8.61
N CYS A 121 -13.39 4.82 8.63
CA CYS A 121 -12.88 4.22 9.87
C CYS A 121 -12.21 5.26 10.76
N LYS A 122 -11.34 6.09 10.19
CA LYS A 122 -10.67 7.18 10.92
C LYS A 122 -11.65 8.18 11.54
N ASN A 123 -12.68 8.59 10.80
CA ASN A 123 -13.66 9.58 11.25
C ASN A 123 -14.53 9.05 12.40
N TYR A 124 -14.78 7.74 12.44
CA TYR A 124 -15.56 7.09 13.50
C TYR A 124 -14.69 6.42 14.58
N HIS A 125 -13.38 6.64 14.55
CA HIS A 125 -12.41 6.02 15.47
C HIS A 125 -12.45 4.48 15.50
N GLU A 126 -12.80 3.87 14.37
CA GLU A 126 -12.76 2.43 14.16
C GLU A 126 -11.43 2.02 13.51
N ASN A 127 -10.98 0.80 13.81
CA ASN A 127 -9.83 0.23 13.11
C ASN A 127 -10.28 -0.33 11.76
N PRO A 128 -9.49 -0.12 10.67
CA PRO A 128 -9.75 -0.78 9.41
C PRO A 128 -9.74 -2.30 9.54
N ASP A 129 -10.71 -2.94 8.90
CA ASP A 129 -10.87 -4.39 8.86
C ASP A 129 -10.60 -4.91 7.45
N ALA A 130 -9.64 -5.83 7.34
CA ALA A 130 -9.28 -6.45 6.07
C ALA A 130 -10.45 -7.24 5.45
N GLU A 131 -11.32 -7.85 6.26
CA GLU A 131 -12.48 -8.59 5.74
C GLU A 131 -13.51 -7.64 5.10
N GLN A 132 -13.71 -6.46 5.67
CA GLN A 132 -14.59 -5.44 5.09
C GLN A 132 -14.02 -4.86 3.79
N ILE A 133 -12.71 -4.66 3.73
CA ILE A 133 -12.03 -4.24 2.50
C ILE A 133 -12.16 -5.34 1.43
N GLN A 134 -11.93 -6.60 1.78
CA GLN A 134 -12.12 -7.73 0.88
C GLN A 134 -13.56 -7.83 0.38
N GLY A 135 -14.55 -7.67 1.27
CA GLY A 135 -15.96 -7.64 0.91
C GLY A 135 -16.28 -6.52 -0.07
N LEU A 136 -15.78 -5.31 0.18
CA LEU A 136 -15.93 -4.16 -0.72
C LEU A 136 -15.30 -4.42 -2.10
N THR A 137 -14.09 -4.98 -2.13
CA THR A 137 -13.40 -5.35 -3.36
C THR A 137 -14.16 -6.42 -4.14
N ASN A 138 -14.61 -7.47 -3.48
CA ASN A 138 -15.37 -8.55 -4.11
C ASN A 138 -16.69 -8.05 -4.70
N THR A 139 -17.42 -7.21 -3.97
CA THR A 139 -18.65 -6.58 -4.47
C THR A 139 -18.37 -5.67 -5.67
N TYR A 140 -17.28 -4.89 -5.63
CA TYR A 140 -16.90 -4.07 -6.79
C TYR A 140 -16.64 -4.92 -8.03
N VAL A 141 -15.90 -6.02 -7.88
CA VAL A 141 -15.55 -6.92 -9.00
C VAL A 141 -16.78 -7.63 -9.56
N ALA A 142 -17.69 -8.09 -8.70
CA ALA A 142 -18.87 -8.83 -9.11
C ALA A 142 -19.99 -7.94 -9.68
N ASP A 143 -20.25 -6.82 -9.02
CA ASP A 143 -21.48 -6.03 -9.21
C ASP A 143 -21.21 -4.55 -9.57
N GLY A 144 -19.95 -4.15 -9.62
CA GLY A 144 -19.54 -2.80 -10.01
C GLY A 144 -19.56 -1.75 -8.90
N LYS A 145 -19.28 -0.50 -9.30
CA LYS A 145 -19.07 0.64 -8.39
C LYS A 145 -20.31 0.96 -7.56
N GLU A 146 -21.49 0.91 -8.15
CA GLU A 146 -22.74 1.25 -7.47
C GLU A 146 -23.04 0.30 -6.30
N ALA A 147 -22.81 -1.00 -6.48
CA ALA A 147 -22.98 -1.98 -5.42
C ALA A 147 -21.96 -1.79 -4.30
N ALA A 148 -20.68 -1.53 -4.64
CA ALA A 148 -19.66 -1.19 -3.66
C ALA A 148 -20.02 0.06 -2.84
N ASN A 149 -20.60 1.09 -3.48
CA ASN A 149 -21.09 2.29 -2.81
C ASN A 149 -22.25 2.01 -1.83
N GLN A 150 -23.11 1.04 -2.15
CA GLN A 150 -24.18 0.61 -1.24
C GLN A 150 -23.60 -0.08 0.01
N VAL A 151 -22.59 -0.94 -0.17
CA VAL A 151 -21.87 -1.56 0.95
C VAL A 151 -21.22 -0.48 1.83
N MET A 152 -20.53 0.49 1.22
CA MET A 152 -19.90 1.59 1.95
C MET A 152 -20.93 2.43 2.73
N SER A 153 -22.10 2.69 2.12
CA SER A 153 -23.20 3.38 2.79
C SER A 153 -23.73 2.61 4.00
N GLY A 154 -23.83 1.28 3.89
CA GLY A 154 -24.20 0.39 4.99
C GLY A 154 -23.20 0.44 6.15
N ILE A 155 -21.90 0.40 5.85
CA ILE A 155 -20.82 0.51 6.85
C ILE A 155 -20.89 1.85 7.57
N LYS A 156 -21.03 2.97 6.83
CA LYS A 156 -21.18 4.30 7.44
C LYS A 156 -22.37 4.38 8.38
N LYS A 157 -23.50 3.80 7.98
CA LYS A 157 -24.70 3.73 8.82
C LYS A 157 -24.46 2.94 10.10
N ALA A 158 -23.83 1.77 10.01
CA ALA A 158 -23.50 0.95 11.17
C ALA A 158 -22.57 1.68 12.16
N PHE A 159 -21.57 2.42 11.65
CA PHE A 159 -20.70 3.23 12.50
C PHE A 159 -21.44 4.40 13.17
N MET A 160 -22.33 5.09 12.43
CA MET A 160 -23.17 6.15 13.00
C MET A 160 -24.06 5.62 14.14
N GLU A 161 -24.69 4.46 13.96
CA GLU A 161 -25.55 3.84 14.99
C GLU A 161 -24.74 3.44 16.23
N LYS A 162 -23.53 2.92 16.05
CA LYS A 162 -22.62 2.57 17.14
C LYS A 162 -22.21 3.78 17.98
N VAL A 163 -21.95 4.92 17.33
CA VAL A 163 -21.63 6.18 18.03
C VAL A 163 -22.86 6.78 18.71
N ALA A 164 -24.03 6.74 18.06
CA ALA A 164 -25.29 7.24 18.65
C ALA A 164 -25.79 6.40 19.83
N GLY A 165 -25.48 5.11 19.86
CA GLY A 165 -25.84 4.18 20.93
C GLY A 165 -24.91 4.22 22.16
N GLN A 166 -23.81 4.99 22.12
CA GLN A 166 -22.94 5.16 23.29
C GLN A 166 -23.56 6.17 24.27
N PRO A 167 -23.81 5.80 25.53
CA PRO A 167 -24.25 6.76 26.53
C PRO A 167 -23.17 7.82 26.72
N ALA A 168 -23.57 9.09 26.80
CA ALA A 168 -22.67 10.20 27.06
C ALA A 168 -21.79 9.87 28.28
N ALA A 169 -20.47 9.94 28.12
CA ALA A 169 -19.55 9.77 29.23
C ALA A 169 -19.97 10.71 30.37
N PRO A 170 -20.07 10.22 31.62
CA PRO A 170 -20.44 11.08 32.73
C PRO A 170 -19.47 12.26 32.78
N PRO A 171 -19.96 13.48 33.01
CA PRO A 171 -19.12 14.67 32.98
C PRO A 171 -17.95 14.47 33.95
N VAL A 172 -16.73 14.55 33.41
CA VAL A 172 -15.51 14.62 34.21
C VAL A 172 -15.69 15.77 35.18
N LYS A 173 -15.81 15.47 36.47
CA LYS A 173 -15.83 16.49 37.52
C LYS A 173 -14.52 17.27 37.40
N THR A 174 -14.59 18.47 36.85
CA THR A 174 -13.54 19.47 36.98
C THR A 174 -13.30 19.69 38.48
N PRO A 175 -12.06 19.67 38.97
CA PRO A 175 -11.78 20.04 40.34
C PRO A 175 -12.23 21.50 40.51
N THR A 176 -13.21 21.72 41.38
CA THR A 176 -13.67 23.05 41.77
C THR A 176 -12.50 23.76 42.45
N SER A 177 -11.86 24.66 41.73
CA SER A 177 -10.92 25.62 42.29
C SER A 177 -11.72 26.73 42.97
N ASP A 178 -11.92 26.63 44.28
CA ASP A 178 -12.29 27.79 45.08
C ASP A 178 -11.04 28.56 45.54
N PRO A 179 -10.98 29.89 45.37
CA PRO A 179 -9.82 30.70 45.67
C PRO A 179 -9.89 31.25 47.10
N LYS A 180 -8.85 31.03 47.91
CA LYS A 180 -8.37 32.00 48.94
C LYS A 180 -7.18 31.44 49.73
N GLY A 181 -6.13 32.25 49.83
CA GLY A 181 -5.24 32.25 50.99
C GLY A 181 -3.75 32.08 50.69
N LEU A 182 -3.06 33.19 50.43
CA LEU A 182 -1.60 33.36 50.48
C LEU A 182 -0.97 32.65 51.70
N ASN A 183 0.16 31.95 51.52
CA ASN A 183 1.40 32.44 52.13
C ASN A 183 2.70 31.90 51.50
N LYS A 184 3.69 32.79 51.50
CA LYS A 184 5.02 32.73 50.88
C LYS A 184 5.94 31.67 51.50
N LYS A 185 6.75 31.02 50.67
CA LYS A 185 8.21 30.88 50.88
C LYS A 185 8.90 30.55 49.56
N ALA A 186 10.00 31.27 49.31
CA ALA A 186 10.75 31.27 48.06
C ALA A 186 11.91 30.26 48.06
N GLN A 187 12.09 29.62 46.89
CA GLN A 187 13.34 29.21 46.21
C GLN A 187 14.27 28.13 46.84
N PRO A 188 15.18 27.48 46.07
CA PRO A 188 15.55 27.68 44.65
C PRO A 188 15.62 26.39 43.77
N LEU A 189 15.91 26.61 42.47
CA LEU A 189 16.33 25.64 41.46
C LEU A 189 17.41 24.65 41.93
N GLN A 190 17.30 23.39 41.53
CA GLN A 190 18.46 22.50 41.32
C GLN A 190 18.35 21.78 39.97
N ALA A 191 19.45 21.84 39.23
CA ALA A 191 19.69 21.22 37.93
C ALA A 191 19.78 19.69 38.04
N PRO A 192 19.49 18.94 36.96
CA PRO A 192 19.76 17.51 36.93
C PRO A 192 21.28 17.27 36.91
N THR A 193 21.78 16.60 37.94
CA THR A 193 23.15 16.12 38.01
C THR A 193 23.31 14.86 37.17
N SER A 194 24.20 14.93 36.19
CA SER A 194 24.81 13.81 35.49
C SER A 194 26.12 13.43 36.20
N LYS A 195 26.18 12.21 36.74
CA LYS A 195 27.38 11.37 36.93
C LYS A 195 26.88 9.92 36.93
N GLY A 196 27.28 9.00 36.08
CA GLY A 196 28.56 8.85 35.40
C GLY A 196 29.33 7.76 36.12
N GLU A 197 29.30 6.54 35.57
CA GLU A 197 30.41 5.60 35.70
C GLU A 197 30.50 4.73 34.44
N ARG A 198 31.52 5.07 33.64
CA ARG A 198 32.25 4.17 32.73
C ARG A 198 32.98 3.11 33.58
N ILE A 199 33.42 1.98 33.03
CA ILE A 199 34.77 1.79 32.47
C ILE A 199 34.75 0.42 31.72
N VAL A 200 34.93 0.40 30.40
CA VAL A 200 36.19 0.12 29.63
C VAL A 200 36.66 -1.34 29.83
N ALA A 201 36.42 -2.21 28.84
CA ALA A 201 37.33 -2.65 27.75
C ALA A 201 38.56 -3.42 28.25
N ASP A 202 38.91 -4.55 27.61
CA ASP A 202 40.01 -4.61 26.63
C ASP A 202 40.17 -6.04 26.02
N PRO A 203 41.11 -6.30 25.08
CA PRO A 203 40.85 -7.09 23.87
C PRO A 203 41.91 -8.20 23.69
N THR A 204 42.25 -8.54 22.43
CA THR A 204 43.29 -9.46 21.93
C THR A 204 42.94 -10.95 22.01
N GLY A 205 43.11 -11.78 20.97
CA GLY A 205 43.66 -11.60 19.63
C GLY A 205 44.11 -12.95 19.05
N ALA A 206 44.39 -12.95 17.73
CA ALA A 206 45.12 -13.96 16.95
C ALA A 206 44.33 -15.21 16.48
N LYS A 207 44.54 -15.81 15.29
CA LYS A 207 45.32 -15.52 14.06
C LYS A 207 45.00 -16.65 13.05
N GLY A 208 45.14 -16.38 11.76
CA GLY A 208 45.47 -17.38 10.72
C GLY A 208 44.27 -17.94 9.94
N GLY A 209 44.27 -18.02 8.61
CA GLY A 209 45.38 -17.82 7.67
C GLY A 209 44.93 -17.70 6.22
N ASP A 210 45.81 -17.08 5.45
CA ASP A 210 45.87 -17.04 4.00
C ASP A 210 46.00 -18.43 3.39
N MET A 211 45.36 -18.66 2.24
CA MET A 211 45.97 -19.46 1.17
C MET A 211 45.38 -19.09 -0.21
N ARG A 212 46.16 -18.33 -0.99
CA ARG A 212 46.15 -18.35 -2.46
C ARG A 212 47.20 -19.34 -2.92
N ILE A 213 46.90 -20.29 -3.83
CA ILE A 213 47.80 -20.68 -4.95
C ILE A 213 46.96 -21.19 -6.15
N LYS A 214 47.14 -20.48 -7.27
CA LYS A 214 47.16 -20.78 -8.72
C LYS A 214 46.66 -22.14 -9.29
N GLY A 215 46.00 -22.04 -10.46
CA GLY A 215 46.45 -22.72 -11.70
C GLY A 215 45.42 -23.59 -12.45
N ASP A 216 44.89 -23.08 -13.56
CA ASP A 216 44.42 -23.85 -14.75
C ASP A 216 45.63 -24.55 -15.43
N PRO A 217 45.46 -25.56 -16.31
CA PRO A 217 44.32 -25.84 -17.20
C PRO A 217 43.69 -27.25 -17.12
#